data_AF-A0A1L8ETQ4-F1
#
_entry.id   AF-A0A1L8ETQ4-F1
#
_cell.length_a   1.000
_cell.length_b   1.000
_cell.length_c   1.000
_cell.angle_alpha   90.00
_cell.angle_beta   90.00
_cell.angle_gamma   90.00
#
_symmetry.space_group_name_H-M   'P 1'
#
loop_
_entity.id
_entity.type
_entity.pdbx_description
1 polymer ?
#
loop_
_entity_poly.entity_id
_entity_poly.type
_entity_poly.pdbx_seq_one_letter_code
_entity_poly.pdbx_strand_id
1 'polypeptide(L)'
;MEYRILQTFAYTLLFLLCSWVASSVAVQQNLTDTAHDETVPIAMTLNIIHLYFAEICWLNYTDQMSKINSDNWCSWHHINRHYSDLRNCLEGLADKLHLAFPNEIADNYIMMGHRTYFVNCTLQSQELADPPEHILLALILAPISIIPFLVTLVVCKSKTTKPQT
;
A
#
# COMPACT_ATOMS: atom_id res chain seq x y z
N MET A 1 40.02 -34.02 -15.21
CA MET A 1 38.98 -35.03 -14.93
C MET A 1 37.86 -34.46 -14.06
N GLU A 2 38.15 -33.47 -13.22
CA GLU A 2 37.21 -32.91 -12.23
C GLU A 2 36.09 -32.02 -12.81
N TYR A 3 36.34 -31.28 -13.90
CA TYR A 3 35.31 -30.43 -14.55
C TYR A 3 34.13 -31.24 -15.12
N ARG A 4 34.42 -32.42 -15.70
CA ARG A 4 33.36 -33.30 -16.22
C ARG A 4 32.50 -33.85 -15.09
N ILE A 5 33.12 -34.19 -13.96
CA ILE A 5 32.43 -34.67 -12.75
C ILE A 5 31.53 -33.56 -12.19
N LEU A 6 32.05 -32.33 -12.05
CA LEU A 6 31.28 -31.17 -11.58
C LEU A 6 30.09 -30.85 -12.50
N GLN A 7 30.29 -30.96 -13.82
CA GLN A 7 29.25 -30.75 -14.82
C GLN A 7 28.16 -31.83 -14.73
N THR A 8 28.55 -33.10 -14.53
CA THR A 8 27.58 -34.18 -14.29
C THR A 8 26.77 -33.95 -13.01
N PHE A 9 27.41 -33.50 -11.93
CA PHE A 9 26.71 -33.15 -10.69
C PHE A 9 25.75 -31.97 -10.85
N ALA A 10 26.12 -30.95 -11.63
CA ALA A 10 25.24 -29.82 -11.90
C ALA A 10 24.00 -30.25 -12.68
N TYR A 11 24.15 -31.11 -13.70
CA TYR A 11 23.00 -31.63 -14.45
C TYR A 11 22.11 -32.54 -13.61
N THR A 12 22.68 -33.45 -12.81
CA THR A 12 21.87 -34.32 -11.94
C THR A 12 21.12 -33.52 -10.90
N LEU A 13 21.74 -32.49 -10.31
CA LEU A 13 21.07 -31.58 -9.38
C LEU A 13 19.93 -30.81 -10.07
N LEU A 14 20.16 -30.31 -11.29
CA LEU A 14 19.13 -29.61 -12.08
C LEU A 14 17.93 -30.53 -12.39
N PHE A 15 18.19 -31.78 -12.77
CA PHE A 15 17.13 -32.77 -13.03
C PHE A 15 16.34 -33.10 -11.76
N LEU A 16 17.01 -33.31 -10.62
CA LEU A 16 16.34 -33.56 -9.34
C LEU A 16 15.48 -32.38 -8.88
N LEU A 17 15.97 -31.15 -9.07
CA LEU A 17 15.19 -29.94 -8.79
C LEU A 17 13.96 -29.84 -9.69
N CYS A 18 14.09 -30.12 -11.00
CA CYS A 18 12.96 -30.14 -11.92
C CYS A 18 11.92 -31.20 -11.56
N SER A 19 12.35 -32.42 -11.17
CA SER A 19 11.44 -33.48 -10.74
C SER A 19 10.75 -33.16 -9.41
N TRP A 20 11.44 -32.50 -8.47
CA TRP A 20 10.85 -32.05 -7.22
C TRP A 20 9.83 -30.93 -7.44
N VAL A 21 10.16 -29.95 -8.28
CA VAL A 21 9.23 -28.88 -8.71
C VAL A 21 8.01 -29.48 -9.40
N ALA A 22 8.18 -30.41 -10.34
CA ALA A 22 7.07 -31.09 -11.01
C ALA A 22 6.19 -31.87 -10.02
N SER A 23 6.78 -32.54 -9.04
CA SER A 23 6.03 -33.25 -7.99
C SER A 23 5.24 -32.29 -7.10
N SER A 24 5.81 -31.13 -6.74
CA SER A 24 5.10 -30.10 -5.96
C SER A 24 3.94 -29.47 -6.74
N VAL A 25 4.09 -29.28 -8.06
CA VAL A 25 3.02 -28.79 -8.95
C VAL A 25 1.93 -29.86 -9.11
N ALA A 26 2.30 -31.14 -9.26
CA ALA A 26 1.36 -32.24 -9.36
C ALA A 26 0.57 -32.45 -8.05
N VAL A 27 1.19 -32.25 -6.88
CA VAL A 27 0.50 -32.26 -5.57
C VAL A 27 -0.53 -31.12 -5.49
N GLN A 28 -0.22 -29.94 -6.01
CA GLN A 28 -1.17 -28.81 -6.03
C GLN A 28 -2.33 -29.05 -7.02
N GLN A 29 -2.08 -29.68 -8.17
CA GLN A 29 -3.11 -30.03 -9.15
C GLN A 29 -4.05 -31.15 -8.65
N ASN A 30 -3.52 -32.13 -7.93
CA ASN A 30 -4.33 -33.22 -7.37
C ASN A 30 -5.23 -32.73 -6.21
N LEU A 31 -4.86 -31.64 -5.54
CA LEU A 31 -5.70 -30.92 -4.57
C LEU A 31 -6.80 -30.07 -5.23
N THR A 32 -6.65 -29.68 -6.50
CA THR A 32 -7.66 -28.90 -7.24
C THR A 32 -8.66 -29.75 -8.00
N ASP A 33 -8.32 -30.99 -8.37
CA ASP A 33 -9.18 -31.85 -9.20
C ASP A 33 -10.25 -32.66 -8.44
N THR A 34 -10.33 -32.55 -7.11
CA THR A 34 -11.40 -33.20 -6.30
C THR A 34 -12.52 -32.26 -5.85
N ALA A 35 -12.54 -31.01 -6.29
CA ALA A 35 -13.62 -30.05 -6.00
C ALA A 35 -14.51 -29.82 -7.23
N HIS A 36 -15.20 -30.86 -7.71
CA HIS A 36 -16.29 -30.66 -8.67
C HIS A 36 -17.60 -30.47 -7.88
N ASP A 37 -18.19 -29.28 -8.03
CA ASP A 37 -19.63 -28.98 -7.89
C ASP A 37 -20.22 -28.52 -6.54
N GLU A 38 -19.49 -27.72 -5.73
CA GLU A 38 -20.14 -26.91 -4.66
C GLU A 38 -19.55 -25.48 -4.46
N THR A 39 -18.43 -25.13 -5.10
CA THR A 39 -17.73 -23.83 -4.87
C THR A 39 -18.22 -22.70 -5.78
N VAL A 40 -18.73 -23.02 -6.97
CA VAL A 40 -19.24 -22.06 -7.96
C VAL A 40 -20.53 -21.35 -7.51
N PRO A 41 -21.53 -22.03 -6.92
CA PRO A 41 -22.76 -21.38 -6.46
C PRO A 41 -22.53 -20.38 -5.33
N ILE A 42 -21.60 -20.70 -4.41
CA ILE A 42 -21.31 -19.87 -3.23
C ILE A 42 -20.52 -18.62 -3.62
N ALA A 43 -19.49 -18.76 -4.48
CA ALA A 43 -18.72 -17.62 -4.97
C ALA A 43 -19.55 -16.66 -5.82
N MET A 44 -20.45 -17.19 -6.67
CA MET A 44 -21.39 -16.38 -7.44
C MET A 44 -22.34 -15.59 -6.53
N THR A 45 -22.84 -16.23 -5.47
CA THR A 45 -23.73 -15.59 -4.48
C THR A 45 -22.99 -14.52 -3.67
N LEU A 46 -21.75 -14.80 -3.26
CA LEU A 46 -20.90 -13.85 -2.52
C LEU A 46 -20.61 -12.59 -3.34
N ASN A 47 -20.30 -12.75 -4.63
CA ASN A 47 -20.06 -11.61 -5.53
C ASN A 47 -21.30 -10.74 -5.71
N ILE A 48 -22.49 -11.34 -5.85
CA ILE A 48 -23.75 -10.58 -5.95
C ILE A 48 -24.00 -9.78 -4.67
N ILE A 49 -23.81 -10.41 -3.50
CA ILE A 49 -23.95 -9.75 -2.20
C ILE A 49 -22.95 -8.61 -2.06
N HIS A 50 -21.68 -8.84 -2.42
CA HIS A 50 -20.63 -7.84 -2.37
C HIS A 50 -20.96 -6.63 -3.27
N LEU A 51 -21.37 -6.87 -4.52
CA LEU A 51 -21.77 -5.81 -5.44
C LEU A 51 -22.98 -5.02 -4.94
N TYR A 52 -24.00 -5.70 -4.42
CA TYR A 52 -25.21 -5.04 -3.90
C TYR A 52 -24.88 -4.08 -2.75
N PHE A 53 -24.09 -4.51 -1.77
CA PHE A 53 -23.72 -3.64 -0.65
C PHE A 53 -22.71 -2.55 -1.05
N ALA A 54 -21.79 -2.84 -1.98
CA ALA A 54 -20.88 -1.85 -2.51
C ALA A 54 -21.63 -0.74 -3.28
N GLU A 55 -22.69 -1.09 -4.01
CA GLU A 55 -23.58 -0.13 -4.66
C GLU A 55 -24.28 0.78 -3.63
N ILE A 56 -24.70 0.26 -2.48
CA ILE A 56 -25.27 1.08 -1.41
C ILE A 56 -24.23 2.09 -0.86
N CYS A 57 -22.98 1.65 -0.65
CA CYS A 57 -21.89 2.56 -0.26
C CYS A 57 -21.70 3.68 -1.29
N TRP A 58 -21.74 3.33 -2.58
CA TRP A 58 -21.62 4.27 -3.69
C TRP A 58 -22.79 5.26 -3.77
N LEU A 59 -24.03 4.79 -3.59
CA LEU A 59 -25.21 5.65 -3.59
C LEU A 59 -25.15 6.68 -2.44
N ASN A 60 -24.71 6.27 -1.26
CA ASN A 60 -24.50 7.22 -0.16
C ASN A 60 -23.41 8.24 -0.50
N TYR A 61 -22.28 7.81 -1.08
CA TYR A 61 -21.22 8.72 -1.50
C TYR A 61 -21.69 9.76 -2.52
N THR A 62 -22.42 9.31 -3.55
CA THR A 62 -22.93 10.21 -4.60
C THR A 62 -23.97 11.20 -4.05
N ASP A 63 -24.84 10.79 -3.13
CA ASP A 63 -25.75 11.69 -2.41
C ASP A 63 -24.97 12.76 -1.62
N GLN A 64 -23.93 12.38 -0.88
CA GLN A 64 -23.12 13.34 -0.16
C GLN A 64 -22.36 14.30 -1.10
N MET A 65 -21.76 13.77 -2.18
CA MET A 65 -21.03 14.57 -3.17
C MET A 65 -21.95 15.54 -3.92
N SER A 66 -23.24 15.20 -4.10
CA SER A 66 -24.23 16.08 -4.74
C SER A 66 -24.52 17.36 -3.93
N LYS A 67 -24.27 17.34 -2.62
CA LYS A 67 -24.49 18.47 -1.71
C LYS A 67 -23.31 19.45 -1.71
N ILE A 68 -22.19 19.07 -2.31
CA ILE A 68 -20.98 19.88 -2.40
C ILE A 68 -21.01 20.65 -3.73
N ASN A 69 -20.72 21.95 -3.69
CA ASN A 69 -20.56 22.73 -4.91
C ASN A 69 -19.39 22.17 -5.75
N SER A 70 -19.57 22.04 -7.06
CA SER A 70 -18.59 21.45 -7.98
C SER A 70 -17.23 22.15 -7.94
N ASP A 71 -17.21 23.46 -7.65
CA ASP A 71 -15.98 24.24 -7.49
C ASP A 71 -15.09 23.72 -6.34
N ASN A 72 -15.70 23.05 -5.36
CA ASN A 72 -15.02 22.51 -4.19
C ASN A 72 -14.60 21.04 -4.33
N TRP A 73 -14.94 20.36 -5.44
CA TRP A 73 -14.57 18.94 -5.62
C TRP A 73 -13.06 18.72 -5.67
N CYS A 74 -12.30 19.70 -6.15
CA CYS A 74 -10.83 19.61 -6.20
C CYS A 74 -10.15 19.98 -4.87
N SER A 75 -10.91 20.41 -3.85
CA SER A 75 -10.38 20.75 -2.53
C SER A 75 -10.44 19.54 -1.61
N TRP A 76 -9.27 18.93 -1.33
CA TRP A 76 -9.18 17.78 -0.41
C TRP A 76 -9.86 18.04 0.93
N HIS A 77 -9.76 19.25 1.47
CA HIS A 77 -10.42 19.64 2.73
C HIS A 77 -11.94 19.43 2.71
N HIS A 78 -12.60 19.66 1.57
CA HIS A 78 -14.05 19.55 1.45
C HIS A 78 -14.52 18.12 1.16
N ILE A 79 -13.69 17.32 0.48
CA ILE A 79 -14.07 15.97 0.05
C ILE A 79 -13.52 14.85 0.94
N ASN A 80 -12.51 15.12 1.79
CA ASN A 80 -11.78 14.09 2.53
C ASN A 80 -12.68 13.18 3.36
N ARG A 81 -13.70 13.74 4.01
CA ARG A 81 -14.62 13.04 4.88
C ARG A 81 -15.49 12.09 4.06
N HIS A 82 -16.10 12.59 3.00
CA HIS A 82 -16.98 11.80 2.14
C HIS A 82 -16.22 10.68 1.42
N TYR A 83 -15.00 10.98 0.96
CA TYR A 83 -14.12 9.98 0.37
C TYR A 83 -13.71 8.91 1.40
N SER A 84 -13.36 9.32 2.62
CA SER A 84 -13.03 8.39 3.71
C SER A 84 -14.23 7.54 4.11
N ASP A 85 -15.43 8.10 4.14
CA ASP A 85 -16.67 7.38 4.44
C ASP A 85 -16.95 6.31 3.37
N LEU A 86 -16.78 6.62 2.08
CA LEU A 86 -16.87 5.62 0.99
C LEU A 86 -15.84 4.51 1.18
N ARG A 87 -14.56 4.87 1.40
CA ARG A 87 -13.48 3.89 1.59
C ARG A 87 -13.75 2.99 2.79
N ASN A 88 -14.15 3.55 3.93
CA ASN A 88 -14.47 2.80 5.15
C ASN A 88 -15.69 1.89 4.97
N CYS A 89 -16.69 2.31 4.18
CA CYS A 89 -17.86 1.49 3.87
C CYS A 89 -17.45 0.26 3.03
N LEU A 90 -16.60 0.45 2.01
CA LEU A 90 -16.08 -0.63 1.17
C LEU A 90 -15.12 -1.57 1.94
N GLU A 91 -14.24 -1.00 2.77
CA GLU A 91 -13.32 -1.75 3.63
C GLU A 91 -14.10 -2.60 4.65
N GLY A 92 -15.06 -2.00 5.36
CA GLY A 92 -15.89 -2.72 6.32
C GLY A 92 -16.81 -3.78 5.67
N LEU A 93 -17.17 -3.61 4.39
CA LEU A 93 -17.87 -4.65 3.63
C LEU A 93 -16.94 -5.81 3.28
N ALA A 94 -15.71 -5.52 2.83
CA ALA A 94 -14.70 -6.53 2.59
C ALA A 94 -14.41 -7.35 3.85
N ASP A 95 -14.24 -6.68 5.00
CA ASP A 95 -14.01 -7.33 6.29
C ASP A 95 -15.16 -8.27 6.70
N LYS A 96 -16.42 -7.83 6.53
CA LYS A 96 -17.62 -8.64 6.83
C LYS A 96 -17.74 -9.88 5.95
N LEU A 97 -17.26 -9.78 4.71
CA LEU A 97 -17.29 -10.88 3.74
C LEU A 97 -15.98 -11.70 3.75
N HIS A 98 -15.05 -11.38 4.65
CA HIS A 98 -13.71 -11.98 4.72
C HIS A 98 -12.93 -11.89 3.39
N LEU A 99 -13.10 -10.79 2.68
CA LEU A 99 -12.39 -10.47 1.45
C LEU A 99 -11.20 -9.55 1.76
N ALA A 100 -10.12 -9.68 0.98
CA ALA A 100 -9.00 -8.76 1.07
C ALA A 100 -9.41 -7.34 0.63
N PHE A 101 -8.80 -6.34 1.26
CA PHE A 101 -8.85 -4.95 0.82
C PHE A 101 -7.42 -4.47 0.53
N PRO A 102 -7.16 -3.80 -0.61
CA PRO A 102 -8.10 -3.46 -1.68
C PRO A 102 -8.53 -4.68 -2.51
N ASN A 103 -9.68 -4.58 -3.18
CA ASN A 103 -10.22 -5.58 -4.12
C ASN A 103 -10.77 -4.90 -5.39
N GLU A 104 -11.05 -5.68 -6.43
CA GLU A 104 -11.49 -5.16 -7.73
C GLU A 104 -12.80 -4.36 -7.66
N ILE A 105 -13.76 -4.78 -6.84
CA ILE A 105 -15.04 -4.07 -6.68
C ILE A 105 -14.80 -2.70 -6.03
N ALA A 106 -14.01 -2.65 -4.95
CA ALA A 106 -13.66 -1.40 -4.29
C ALA A 106 -12.89 -0.46 -5.23
N ASP A 107 -11.90 -0.99 -5.97
CA ASP A 107 -11.11 -0.20 -6.92
C ASP A 107 -12.00 0.40 -8.02
N ASN A 108 -12.93 -0.39 -8.57
CA ASN A 108 -13.88 0.09 -9.58
C ASN A 108 -14.71 1.28 -9.09
N TYR A 109 -15.27 1.23 -7.87
CA TYR A 109 -16.06 2.33 -7.32
C TYR A 109 -15.20 3.56 -6.99
N ILE A 110 -13.99 3.36 -6.45
CA ILE A 110 -13.08 4.46 -6.17
C ILE A 110 -12.68 5.16 -7.49
N MET A 111 -12.30 4.39 -8.50
CA MET A 111 -11.95 4.91 -9.84
C MET A 111 -13.14 5.57 -10.53
N MET A 112 -14.35 5.05 -10.35
CA MET A 112 -15.58 5.71 -10.81
C MET A 112 -15.73 7.09 -10.16
N GLY A 113 -15.49 7.21 -8.85
CA GLY A 113 -15.43 8.49 -8.15
C GLY A 113 -14.44 9.48 -8.77
N HIS A 114 -13.23 9.03 -9.07
CA HIS A 114 -12.22 9.86 -9.73
C HIS A 114 -12.65 10.35 -11.12
N ARG A 115 -13.24 9.47 -11.94
CA ARG A 115 -13.68 9.82 -13.28
C ARG A 115 -14.92 10.72 -13.27
N THR A 116 -15.80 10.59 -12.29
CA THR A 116 -17.03 11.37 -12.19
C THR A 116 -16.81 12.75 -11.58
N TYR A 117 -16.07 12.85 -10.48
CA TYR A 117 -15.97 14.10 -9.71
C TYR A 117 -14.64 14.83 -9.89
N PHE A 118 -13.56 14.11 -10.23
CA PHE A 118 -12.19 14.65 -10.17
C PHE A 118 -11.50 14.74 -11.54
N VAL A 119 -12.22 14.52 -12.65
CA VAL A 119 -11.63 14.52 -14.01
C VAL A 119 -10.96 15.84 -14.39
N ASN A 120 -11.50 16.97 -13.90
CA ASN A 120 -10.98 18.30 -14.18
C ASN A 120 -10.08 18.86 -13.07
N CYS A 121 -9.78 18.05 -12.05
CA CYS A 121 -8.90 18.48 -10.99
C CYS A 121 -7.46 18.34 -11.44
N THR A 122 -6.75 19.47 -11.52
CA THR A 122 -5.29 19.42 -11.62
C THR A 122 -4.76 18.92 -10.28
N LEU A 123 -3.98 17.84 -10.33
CA LEU A 123 -3.09 17.52 -9.23
C LEU A 123 -2.12 18.71 -9.12
N GLN A 124 -2.44 19.65 -8.25
CA GLN A 124 -1.39 20.44 -7.63
C GLN A 124 -0.65 19.44 -6.77
N SER A 125 0.27 18.70 -7.39
CA SER A 125 1.24 17.93 -6.69
C SER A 125 2.00 18.94 -5.84
N GLN A 126 1.54 19.11 -4.61
CA GLN A 126 2.45 19.10 -3.50
C GLN A 126 3.02 17.68 -3.46
N GLU A 127 3.75 17.34 -4.54
CA GLU A 127 4.74 16.31 -4.52
C GLU A 127 5.50 16.61 -3.24
N LEU A 128 5.67 15.60 -2.41
CA LEU A 128 6.63 15.66 -1.33
C LEU A 128 8.01 15.71 -2.03
N ALA A 129 8.25 16.81 -2.73
CA ALA A 129 9.43 17.07 -3.51
C ALA A 129 10.51 17.19 -2.47
N ASP A 130 11.53 16.35 -2.62
CA ASP A 130 12.71 16.49 -1.80
C ASP A 130 13.17 17.95 -1.86
N PRO A 131 13.50 18.55 -0.71
CA PRO A 131 14.01 19.90 -0.71
C PRO A 131 15.24 19.95 -1.62
N PRO A 132 15.48 21.08 -2.32
CA PRO A 132 16.63 21.21 -3.20
C PRO A 132 17.92 20.73 -2.54
N GLU A 133 18.82 20.10 -3.29
CA GLU A 133 20.01 19.40 -2.77
C GLU A 133 20.81 20.24 -1.76
N HIS A 134 20.94 21.55 -1.99
CA HIS A 134 21.65 22.47 -1.10
C HIS A 134 20.95 22.66 0.26
N ILE A 135 19.62 22.65 0.31
CA ILE A 135 18.85 22.73 1.56
C ILE A 135 18.95 21.41 2.32
N LEU A 136 18.86 20.29 1.63
CA LEU A 136 19.05 18.96 2.22
C LEU A 136 20.45 18.83 2.83
N LEU A 137 21.49 19.25 2.11
CA LEU A 137 22.87 19.26 2.60
C LEU A 137 23.02 20.15 3.84
N ALA A 138 22.43 21.35 3.84
CA ALA A 138 22.47 22.25 4.99
C ALA A 138 21.79 21.62 6.22
N LEU A 139 20.66 20.94 6.04
CA LEU A 139 19.95 20.22 7.11
C LEU A 139 20.76 19.05 7.68
N ILE A 140 21.61 18.40 6.87
CA ILE A 140 22.51 17.33 7.33
C ILE A 140 23.74 17.91 8.04
N LEU A 141 24.34 18.97 7.50
CA LEU A 141 25.56 19.57 8.07
C LEU A 141 25.29 20.38 9.35
N ALA A 142 24.09 20.94 9.51
CA ALA A 142 23.70 21.69 10.70
C ALA A 142 23.84 20.87 12.00
N PRO A 143 23.21 19.69 12.18
CA PRO A 143 23.38 18.89 13.40
C PRO A 143 24.81 18.38 13.57
N ILE A 144 25.52 18.04 12.48
CA ILE A 144 26.91 17.57 12.54
C ILE A 144 27.85 18.63 13.13
N SER A 145 27.61 19.91 12.83
CA SER A 145 28.44 21.02 13.33
C SER A 145 27.98 21.56 14.68
N ILE A 146 26.66 21.67 14.90
CA ILE A 146 26.08 22.26 16.11
C ILE A 146 26.28 21.34 17.33
N ILE A 147 26.12 20.03 17.19
CA ILE A 147 26.25 19.08 18.30
C ILE A 147 27.65 19.11 18.96
N PRO A 148 28.78 18.93 18.24
CA PRO A 148 30.10 18.99 18.87
C PRO A 148 30.45 20.38 19.41
N PHE A 149 29.96 21.45 18.77
CA PHE A 149 30.12 22.81 19.29
C PHE A 149 29.43 22.99 20.64
N LEU A 150 28.17 22.56 20.78
CA LEU A 150 27.46 22.63 22.05
C LEU A 150 28.10 21.73 23.11
N VAL A 151 28.51 20.50 22.75
CA VAL A 151 29.19 19.57 23.68
C VAL A 151 30.48 20.18 24.21
N THR A 152 31.31 20.75 23.34
CA THR A 152 32.58 21.40 23.75
C THR A 152 32.31 22.61 24.64
N LEU A 153 31.31 23.43 24.32
CA LEU A 153 30.90 24.55 25.17
C LEU A 153 30.45 24.10 26.57
N VAL A 154 29.61 23.07 26.66
CA VAL A 154 29.13 22.53 27.95
C VAL A 154 30.28 21.96 28.76
N VAL A 155 31.20 21.21 28.14
CA VAL A 155 32.39 20.65 28.81
C VAL A 155 33.35 21.75 29.26
N CYS A 156 33.55 22.79 28.46
CA CYS A 156 34.37 23.93 28.85
C CYS A 156 33.73 24.70 30.02
N LYS A 157 32.42 24.93 30.00
CA LYS A 157 31.69 25.60 31.09
C LYS A 157 31.67 24.79 32.39
N SER A 158 31.54 23.47 32.30
CA SER A 158 31.59 22.61 33.50
C SER A 158 32.97 22.59 34.14
N LYS A 159 34.05 22.70 33.34
CA LYS A 159 35.43 22.86 33.86
C LYS A 159 35.67 24.22 34.52
N THR A 160 35.04 25.29 34.04
CA THR A 160 35.11 26.62 34.68
C THR A 160 34.25 26.74 35.95
N THR A 161 33.41 25.75 36.24
CA THR A 161 32.63 25.66 37.48
C THR A 161 33.27 24.63 38.43
N LYS A 162 34.57 24.76 38.66
CA LYS A 162 35.20 24.25 39.89
C LYS A 162 35.65 25.48 40.68
N PRO A 163 34.96 25.84 41.77
CA PRO A 163 35.44 26.86 42.69
C PRO A 163 36.85 26.46 43.13
N GLN A 164 37.74 27.45 43.12
CA GLN A 164 39.03 27.34 43.78
C GLN A 164 38.77 26.98 45.25
N THR A 165 39.26 25.83 45.69
CA THR A 165 39.51 25.54 47.10
C THR A 165 40.70 24.61 47.17
#